data_AF-A0A0L9UWK6-F1
#
_entry.id   AF-A0A0L9UWK6-F1
#
_cell.length_a   1.000
_cell.length_b   1.000
_cell.length_c   1.000
_cell.angle_alpha   90.00
_cell.angle_beta   90.00
_cell.angle_gamma   90.00
#
_symmetry.space_group_name_H-M   'P 1'
#
loop_
_entity.id
_entity.type
_entity.pdbx_description
1 polymer ?
#
loop_
_entity_poly.entity_id
_entity_poly.type
_entity_poly.pdbx_seq_one_letter_code
_entity_poly.pdbx_strand_id
1 'polypeptide(L)'
;MVVHFTRGAGQEIGTGTVLDNFLLSSSPTHSIDTPCPRCANQTRTDGVLCSCLDCFLSGGNLYIFEYGVSPAFFLAKARGGTCTLAPSDPVEDVLHRSSFLLDNGFGGYNVFKNNCEDFAIYCKTGLLVSTNISVGRSGQLASYISAASTVVSTPLRFMTTSFSGLALVSVGMYCAGRLMSDIGVRRDVLKVPVERLIATPGQDISPGLDISERTTEMAKED
;
A
#
# COMPACT_ATOMS: atom_id res chain seq x y z
N MET A 1 -8.12 20.90 -3.49
CA MET A 1 -7.07 20.61 -2.49
C MET A 1 -6.70 19.14 -2.61
N VAL A 2 -5.47 18.77 -2.29
CA VAL A 2 -4.93 17.40 -2.38
C VAL A 2 -4.55 16.96 -0.99
N VAL A 3 -5.14 15.87 -0.49
CA VAL A 3 -4.71 15.22 0.75
C VAL A 3 -3.70 14.14 0.39
N HIS A 4 -2.51 14.18 0.97
CA HIS A 4 -1.44 13.24 0.68
C HIS A 4 -0.62 12.90 1.92
N PHE A 5 0.07 11.76 1.85
CA PHE A 5 0.88 11.22 2.94
C PHE A 5 2.35 11.25 2.56
N THR A 6 3.18 11.85 3.41
CA THR A 6 4.62 12.02 3.21
C THR A 6 5.41 11.72 4.48
N ARG A 7 6.73 11.68 4.37
CA ARG A 7 7.64 11.67 5.53
C ARG A 7 7.45 12.97 6.31
N GLY A 8 6.95 12.89 7.53
CA GLY A 8 6.81 14.04 8.42
C GLY A 8 8.16 14.74 8.66
N ALA A 9 8.13 16.05 8.89
CA ALA A 9 9.32 16.82 9.24
C ALA A 9 9.90 16.30 10.58
N GLY A 10 11.16 15.85 10.58
CA GLY A 10 11.86 15.37 11.78
C GLY A 10 12.05 13.84 11.90
N GLN A 11 11.52 13.03 10.97
CA GLN A 11 11.79 11.58 10.91
C GLN A 11 12.98 11.28 9.96
N GLU A 12 14.08 12.03 10.12
CA GLU A 12 15.30 11.90 9.32
C GLU A 12 16.15 10.69 9.78
N ILE A 13 15.73 9.48 9.41
CA ILE A 13 16.67 8.36 9.30
C ILE A 13 16.86 8.11 7.81
N GLY A 14 17.56 9.04 7.16
CA GLY A 14 18.09 8.85 5.82
C GLY A 14 19.24 7.85 5.90
N THR A 15 19.11 6.72 5.21
CA THR A 15 20.19 5.72 5.07
C THR A 15 21.36 6.22 4.20
N GLY A 16 21.31 7.46 3.71
CA GLY A 16 22.40 8.09 2.94
C GLY A 16 22.59 7.47 1.56
N THR A 17 21.50 6.96 0.95
CA THR A 17 21.58 6.26 -0.34
C THR A 17 21.10 7.15 -1.47
N VAL A 18 21.56 6.88 -2.69
CA VAL A 18 21.20 7.63 -3.93
C VAL A 18 19.68 7.69 -4.18
N LEU A 19 18.90 6.78 -3.57
CA LEU A 19 17.44 6.79 -3.56
C LEU A 19 16.82 7.96 -2.77
N ASP A 20 17.54 8.53 -1.80
CA ASP A 20 17.07 9.69 -1.04
C ASP A 20 16.91 10.90 -1.98
N ASN A 21 17.78 11.06 -3.00
CA ASN A 21 17.64 12.11 -4.02
C ASN A 21 16.43 11.95 -4.94
N PHE A 22 15.99 10.72 -5.23
CA PHE A 22 14.76 10.49 -6.00
C PHE A 22 13.50 10.68 -5.16
N LEU A 23 13.58 10.45 -3.84
CA LEU A 23 12.49 10.61 -2.89
C LEU A 23 12.36 12.06 -2.36
N LEU A 24 13.42 12.87 -2.49
CA LEU A 24 13.43 14.29 -2.18
C LEU A 24 12.65 15.14 -3.20
N SER A 25 12.23 14.59 -4.34
CA SER A 25 11.42 15.32 -5.33
C SER A 25 10.05 15.79 -4.79
N SER A 26 9.65 15.34 -3.59
CA SER A 26 8.37 15.69 -2.95
C SER A 26 8.52 16.48 -1.65
N SER A 27 9.75 16.79 -1.23
CA SER A 27 10.02 17.64 -0.06
C SER A 27 10.51 19.01 -0.53
N PRO A 28 9.99 20.13 0.01
CA PRO A 28 10.22 21.43 -0.59
C PRO A 28 11.69 21.86 -0.48
N THR A 29 12.36 22.06 -1.61
CA THR A 29 13.38 23.11 -1.66
C THR A 29 12.63 24.44 -1.64
N HIS A 30 12.59 25.08 -0.47
CA HIS A 30 12.03 26.42 -0.32
C HIS A 30 12.77 27.41 -1.24
N SER A 31 12.19 27.70 -2.40
CA SER A 31 12.67 28.76 -3.28
C SER A 31 11.50 29.46 -3.98
N ILE A 32 10.53 29.97 -3.21
CA ILE A 32 9.61 31.00 -3.68
C ILE A 32 9.37 31.94 -2.49
N ASP A 33 9.83 33.19 -2.60
CA ASP A 33 9.76 34.28 -1.62
C ASP A 33 8.32 34.76 -1.29
N THR A 34 7.31 33.90 -1.45
CA THR A 34 5.95 34.18 -1.00
C THR A 34 5.25 32.88 -0.60
N PRO A 35 4.86 32.70 0.69
CA PRO A 35 4.16 31.50 1.12
C PRO A 35 2.82 31.39 0.39
N CYS A 36 2.49 30.18 -0.09
CA CYS A 36 1.23 29.94 -0.80
C CYS A 36 0.05 30.29 0.12
N PRO A 37 -0.84 31.24 -0.26
CA PRO A 37 -1.93 31.69 0.61
C PRO A 37 -2.95 30.58 0.92
N ARG A 38 -2.99 29.51 0.11
CA ARG A 38 -3.84 28.33 0.32
C ARG A 38 -3.21 27.26 1.22
N CYS A 39 -1.89 27.29 1.40
CA CYS A 39 -1.14 26.24 2.12
C CYS A 39 -0.45 26.74 3.39
N ALA A 40 -0.41 28.06 3.63
CA ALA A 40 0.45 28.71 4.61
C ALA A 40 0.30 28.27 6.09
N ASN A 41 -0.76 27.55 6.46
CA ASN A 41 -1.07 27.25 7.88
C ASN A 41 -0.97 25.75 8.26
N GLN A 42 -0.33 24.90 7.45
CA GLN A 42 -0.32 23.46 7.72
C GLN A 42 0.95 22.99 8.42
N THR A 43 1.06 23.33 9.71
CA THR A 43 2.07 22.77 10.61
C THR A 43 1.55 21.48 11.22
N ARG A 44 1.49 20.39 10.43
CA ARG A 44 1.13 19.06 10.96
C ARG A 44 2.29 18.09 10.78
N THR A 45 2.69 17.48 11.90
CA THR A 45 3.82 16.55 12.04
C THR A 45 3.47 15.11 11.68
N ASP A 46 2.19 14.83 11.42
CA ASP A 46 1.63 13.46 11.43
C ASP A 46 1.68 12.78 10.04
N GLY A 47 2.47 13.36 9.13
CA GLY A 47 2.73 12.85 7.77
C GLY A 47 1.59 13.04 6.76
N VAL A 48 0.34 13.14 7.20
CA VAL A 48 -0.81 13.45 6.33
C VAL A 48 -1.01 14.96 6.28
N LEU A 49 -1.01 15.53 5.07
CA LEU A 49 -1.20 16.96 4.86
C LEU A 49 -2.10 17.24 3.67
N CYS A 50 -2.58 18.48 3.61
CA CYS A 50 -3.41 18.99 2.55
C CYS A 50 -2.64 20.06 1.77
N SER A 51 -2.78 20.14 0.46
CA SER A 51 -2.09 21.18 -0.32
C SER A 51 -2.95 21.64 -1.49
N CYS A 52 -2.66 22.81 -2.04
CA CYS A 52 -3.19 23.14 -3.36
C CYS A 52 -2.50 22.26 -4.42
N LEU A 53 -3.11 22.14 -5.60
CA LEU A 53 -2.58 21.29 -6.66
C LEU A 53 -1.19 21.73 -7.13
N ASP A 54 -0.96 23.04 -7.20
CA ASP A 54 0.32 23.60 -7.66
C ASP A 54 1.46 23.28 -6.69
N CYS A 55 1.22 23.42 -5.38
CA CYS A 55 2.18 23.05 -4.35
C CYS A 55 2.43 21.55 -4.29
N PHE A 56 1.38 20.74 -4.49
CA PHE A 56 1.54 19.28 -4.57
C PHE A 56 2.39 18.86 -5.77
N LEU A 57 2.16 19.49 -6.93
CA LEU A 57 2.87 19.18 -8.17
C LEU A 57 4.32 19.63 -8.14
N SER A 58 4.60 20.82 -7.59
CA SER A 58 5.93 21.42 -7.60
C SER A 58 6.57 21.43 -9.00
N GLY A 59 5.75 21.70 -10.04
CA GLY A 59 6.18 21.66 -11.45
C GLY A 59 6.21 20.28 -12.11
N GLY A 60 5.81 19.23 -11.39
CA GLY A 60 5.68 17.86 -11.90
C GLY A 60 4.40 17.62 -12.71
N ASN A 61 4.24 16.37 -13.17
CA ASN A 61 3.09 15.90 -13.94
C ASN A 61 2.16 15.04 -13.07
N LEU A 62 0.86 15.08 -13.36
CA LEU A 62 -0.14 14.20 -12.76
C LEU A 62 -0.36 12.96 -13.61
N TYR A 63 -0.48 11.83 -12.93
CA TYR A 63 -0.93 10.57 -13.51
C TYR A 63 -2.12 10.07 -12.70
N ILE A 64 -3.10 9.48 -13.39
CA ILE A 64 -4.29 8.93 -12.77
C ILE A 64 -4.04 7.45 -12.47
N PHE A 65 -4.30 7.05 -11.23
CA PHE A 65 -4.35 5.65 -10.83
C PHE A 65 -5.78 5.12 -11.01
N GLU A 66 -5.93 4.02 -11.74
CA GLU A 66 -7.25 3.47 -12.08
C GLU A 66 -7.69 2.37 -11.09
N TYR A 67 -8.97 2.39 -10.71
CA TYR A 67 -9.57 1.46 -9.75
C TYR A 67 -10.60 0.58 -10.44
N GLY A 68 -10.76 -0.67 -9.99
CA GLY A 68 -11.78 -1.59 -10.52
C GLY A 68 -11.58 -1.95 -11.99
N VAL A 69 -10.34 -1.96 -12.48
CA VAL A 69 -10.04 -2.28 -13.88
C VAL A 69 -10.26 -3.77 -14.15
N SER A 70 -10.41 -4.15 -15.43
CA SER A 70 -10.49 -5.56 -15.79
C SER A 70 -9.12 -6.27 -15.63
N PRO A 71 -9.08 -7.59 -15.36
CA PRO A 71 -7.82 -8.34 -15.31
C PRO A 71 -6.98 -8.21 -16.58
N ALA A 72 -7.61 -8.18 -17.75
CA ALA A 72 -6.93 -7.98 -19.02
C ALA A 72 -6.25 -6.60 -19.09
N PHE A 73 -6.94 -5.55 -18.66
CA PHE A 73 -6.37 -4.20 -18.60
C PHE A 73 -5.21 -4.12 -17.60
N PHE A 74 -5.38 -4.70 -16.42
CA PHE A 74 -4.34 -4.76 -15.39
C PHE A 74 -3.07 -5.46 -15.87
N LEU A 75 -3.22 -6.60 -16.55
CA LEU A 75 -2.10 -7.36 -17.10
C LEU A 75 -1.46 -6.69 -18.33
N ALA A 76 -2.22 -5.92 -19.11
CA ALA A 76 -1.69 -5.15 -20.24
C ALA A 76 -0.79 -3.99 -19.78
N LYS A 77 -0.94 -3.49 -18.55
CA LYS A 77 -0.04 -2.48 -17.97
C LYS A 77 1.27 -3.14 -17.55
N ALA A 78 2.30 -2.97 -18.38
CA ALA A 78 3.64 -3.50 -18.10
C ALA A 78 4.21 -3.02 -16.75
N ARG A 79 3.89 -1.79 -16.36
CA ARG A 79 4.35 -1.15 -15.11
C ARG A 79 3.29 -1.25 -14.01
N GLY A 80 3.69 -1.83 -12.88
CA GLY A 80 2.88 -1.79 -11.65
C GLY A 80 2.72 -0.39 -11.06
N GLY A 81 1.78 -0.23 -10.13
CA GLY A 81 1.52 1.06 -9.47
C GLY A 81 0.73 2.06 -10.33
N THR A 82 -0.01 1.58 -11.34
CA THR A 82 -0.83 2.42 -12.23
C THR A 82 -2.32 2.13 -12.15
N CYS A 83 -2.69 0.93 -11.70
CA CYS A 83 -4.07 0.51 -11.54
C CYS A 83 -4.18 -0.64 -10.54
N THR A 84 -5.41 -0.91 -10.11
CA THR A 84 -5.79 -2.05 -9.26
C THR A 84 -7.11 -2.67 -9.70
N LEU A 85 -7.31 -3.95 -9.41
CA LEU A 85 -8.59 -4.64 -9.62
C LEU A 85 -9.61 -4.29 -8.52
N ALA A 86 -9.16 -3.75 -7.38
CA ALA A 86 -10.07 -3.30 -6.33
C ALA A 86 -10.90 -2.08 -6.78
N PRO A 87 -12.24 -2.14 -6.70
CA PRO A 87 -13.07 -0.98 -7.01
C PRO A 87 -12.87 0.11 -5.95
N SER A 88 -13.03 1.37 -6.38
CA SER A 88 -13.15 2.48 -5.44
C SER A 88 -14.50 2.42 -4.74
N ASP A 89 -14.51 2.78 -3.47
CA ASP A 89 -15.73 3.07 -2.72
C ASP A 89 -16.41 4.36 -3.21
N PRO A 90 -17.68 4.60 -2.79
CA PRO A 90 -18.39 5.85 -3.02
C PRO A 90 -17.59 7.08 -2.59
N VAL A 91 -17.82 8.21 -3.27
CA VAL A 91 -17.06 9.45 -3.06
C VAL A 91 -17.20 9.94 -1.62
N GLU A 92 -18.36 9.75 -1.01
CA GLU A 92 -18.67 10.15 0.36
C GLU A 92 -17.75 9.42 1.35
N ASP A 93 -17.58 8.10 1.20
CA ASP A 93 -16.71 7.28 2.03
C ASP A 93 -15.23 7.67 1.83
N VAL A 94 -14.84 7.92 0.58
CA VAL A 94 -13.46 8.34 0.25
C VAL A 94 -13.13 9.68 0.89
N LEU A 95 -14.03 10.66 0.74
CA LEU A 95 -13.85 11.99 1.33
C LEU A 95 -13.83 11.91 2.85
N HIS A 96 -14.75 11.15 3.44
CA HIS A 96 -14.81 10.93 4.88
C HIS A 96 -13.49 10.38 5.42
N ARG A 97 -12.96 9.30 4.82
CA ARG A 97 -11.66 8.72 5.23
C ARG A 97 -10.52 9.71 5.08
N SER A 98 -10.43 10.40 3.94
CA SER A 98 -9.33 11.33 3.69
C SER A 98 -9.32 12.51 4.66
N SER A 99 -10.48 13.09 4.96
CA SER A 99 -10.61 14.18 5.92
C SER A 99 -10.32 13.71 7.35
N PHE A 100 -10.84 12.55 7.73
CA PHE A 100 -10.58 11.98 9.06
C PHE A 100 -9.08 11.73 9.27
N LEU A 101 -8.37 11.20 8.27
CA LEU A 101 -6.93 10.95 8.37
C LEU A 101 -6.09 12.22 8.27
N LEU A 102 -6.58 13.27 7.59
CA LEU A 102 -5.95 14.58 7.66
C LEU A 102 -5.96 15.12 9.11
N ASP A 103 -7.02 14.81 9.85
CA ASP A 103 -7.18 15.26 11.24
C ASP A 103 -6.50 14.37 12.28
N ASN A 104 -6.26 13.10 11.96
CA ASN A 104 -5.78 12.11 12.94
C ASN A 104 -4.45 11.43 12.56
N GLY A 105 -3.93 11.69 11.36
CA GLY A 105 -2.75 11.01 10.81
C GLY A 105 -3.06 9.60 10.29
N PHE A 106 -2.04 8.96 9.68
CA PHE A 106 -2.14 7.59 9.11
C PHE A 106 -1.01 6.68 9.61
N GLY A 107 -0.46 6.98 10.80
CA GLY A 107 0.70 6.30 11.37
C GLY A 107 2.02 6.76 10.78
N GLY A 108 3.11 6.06 11.13
CA GLY A 108 4.46 6.42 10.72
C GLY A 108 4.72 6.11 9.24
N TYR A 109 5.30 7.06 8.51
CA TYR A 109 5.63 6.88 7.10
C TYR A 109 6.81 5.92 6.91
N ASN A 110 6.63 4.89 6.09
CA ASN A 110 7.67 3.95 5.68
C ASN A 110 7.52 3.65 4.19
N VAL A 111 8.54 4.00 3.39
CA VAL A 111 8.56 3.84 1.92
C VAL A 111 8.20 2.42 1.45
N PHE A 112 8.51 1.39 2.24
CA PHE A 112 8.30 -0.01 1.87
C PHE A 112 7.05 -0.66 2.48
N LYS A 113 6.42 -0.01 3.47
CA LYS A 113 5.35 -0.64 4.28
C LYS A 113 4.13 0.23 4.57
N ASN A 114 4.29 1.53 4.78
CA ASN A 114 3.18 2.43 5.07
C ASN A 114 3.50 3.74 4.37
N ASN A 115 3.27 3.79 3.07
CA ASN A 115 3.68 4.89 2.21
C ASN A 115 2.48 5.61 1.58
N CYS A 116 2.75 6.53 0.66
CA CYS A 116 1.73 7.28 -0.06
C CYS A 116 0.77 6.40 -0.88
N GLU A 117 1.23 5.27 -1.42
CA GLU A 117 0.39 4.32 -2.15
C GLU A 117 -0.58 3.63 -1.19
N ASP A 118 -0.10 3.14 -0.05
CA ASP A 118 -0.95 2.51 0.98
C ASP A 118 -2.04 3.46 1.48
N PHE A 119 -1.68 4.72 1.72
CA PHE A 119 -2.62 5.77 2.12
C PHE A 119 -3.68 6.01 1.04
N ALA A 120 -3.27 6.19 -0.22
CA ALA A 120 -4.20 6.47 -1.31
C ALA A 120 -5.15 5.28 -1.55
N ILE A 121 -4.61 4.06 -1.55
CA ILE A 121 -5.39 2.83 -1.70
C ILE A 121 -6.38 2.69 -0.55
N TYR A 122 -5.97 2.91 0.70
CA TYR A 122 -6.87 2.85 1.85
C TYR A 122 -7.97 3.90 1.76
N CYS A 123 -7.63 5.16 1.44
CA CYS A 123 -8.62 6.22 1.27
C CYS A 123 -9.65 5.84 0.20
N LYS A 124 -9.23 5.23 -0.90
CA LYS A 124 -10.10 4.89 -2.03
C LYS A 124 -10.91 3.60 -1.85
N THR A 125 -10.41 2.62 -1.10
CA THR A 125 -11.01 1.27 -1.05
C THR A 125 -11.41 0.81 0.36
N GLY A 126 -10.90 1.48 1.40
CA GLY A 126 -10.99 1.06 2.79
C GLY A 126 -10.19 -0.20 3.12
N LEU A 127 -9.39 -0.73 2.17
CA LEU A 127 -8.64 -1.96 2.33
C LEU A 127 -7.25 -1.69 2.93
N LEU A 128 -6.88 -2.50 3.92
CA LEU A 128 -5.53 -2.58 4.47
C LEU A 128 -5.02 -4.00 4.40
N VAL A 129 -3.74 -4.15 4.14
CA VAL A 129 -3.04 -5.42 4.24
C VAL A 129 -2.87 -5.77 5.72
N SER A 130 -3.37 -6.93 6.14
CA SER A 130 -3.21 -7.44 7.50
C SER A 130 -1.73 -7.68 7.79
N THR A 131 -1.23 -7.07 8.85
CA THR A 131 0.20 -6.93 9.19
C THR A 131 0.89 -8.21 9.67
N ASN A 132 0.20 -9.37 9.73
CA ASN A 132 0.75 -10.60 10.30
C ASN A 132 1.76 -11.33 9.40
N ILE A 133 2.02 -10.86 8.19
CA ILE A 133 3.04 -11.45 7.33
C ILE A 133 3.99 -10.34 6.88
N SER A 134 5.19 -10.37 7.45
CA SER A 134 6.34 -9.52 7.11
C SER A 134 6.85 -9.80 5.68
N VAL A 135 6.00 -9.55 4.68
CA VAL A 135 6.38 -9.53 3.26
C VAL A 135 6.04 -8.13 2.74
N GLY A 136 7.05 -7.44 2.21
CA GLY A 136 6.99 -6.02 1.84
C GLY A 136 5.74 -5.65 1.05
N ARG A 137 5.10 -4.54 1.46
CA ARG A 137 3.78 -4.11 0.99
C ARG A 137 3.82 -3.47 -0.40
N SER A 138 5.02 -3.12 -0.89
CA SER A 138 5.21 -2.57 -2.23
C SER A 138 5.02 -3.65 -3.30
N GLY A 139 4.14 -3.40 -4.27
CA GLY A 139 3.95 -4.24 -5.47
C GLY A 139 5.19 -4.36 -6.37
N GLN A 140 6.33 -3.80 -5.95
CA GLN A 140 7.66 -3.89 -6.54
C GLN A 140 8.51 -5.03 -5.96
N LEU A 141 8.18 -5.56 -4.78
CA LEU A 141 9.02 -6.54 -4.07
C LEU A 141 8.44 -7.97 -4.06
N ALA A 142 7.12 -8.12 -4.17
CA ALA A 142 6.49 -9.43 -4.33
C ALA A 142 6.97 -10.18 -5.59
N SER A 143 7.48 -9.45 -6.59
CA SER A 143 8.07 -10.03 -7.80
C SER A 143 9.47 -10.63 -7.59
N TYR A 144 10.27 -10.16 -6.63
CA TYR A 144 11.65 -10.60 -6.47
C TYR A 144 11.80 -11.91 -5.70
N ILE A 145 10.90 -12.21 -4.75
CA ILE A 145 11.01 -13.43 -3.93
C ILE A 145 10.44 -14.66 -4.65
N SER A 146 9.45 -14.52 -5.55
CA SER A 146 8.96 -15.67 -6.32
C SER A 146 9.91 -16.12 -7.44
N ALA A 147 10.86 -15.27 -7.85
CA ALA A 147 11.81 -15.56 -8.92
C ALA A 147 12.94 -16.52 -8.50
N ALA A 148 13.21 -16.68 -7.20
CA ALA A 148 14.41 -17.39 -6.73
C ALA A 148 14.21 -18.88 -6.37
N SER A 149 12.98 -19.41 -6.26
CA SER A 149 12.78 -20.76 -5.67
C SER A 149 11.95 -21.77 -6.47
N THR A 150 11.79 -21.62 -7.79
CA THR A 150 11.07 -22.64 -8.58
C THR A 150 11.89 -23.26 -9.73
N VAL A 151 13.18 -23.52 -9.52
CA VAL A 151 14.04 -24.19 -10.54
C VAL A 151 14.23 -25.70 -10.29
N VAL A 152 13.70 -26.25 -9.19
CA VAL A 152 14.13 -27.61 -8.77
C VAL A 152 13.21 -28.75 -9.23
N SER A 153 11.92 -28.56 -9.52
CA SER A 153 11.09 -29.74 -9.84
C SER A 153 9.78 -29.43 -10.55
N THR A 154 9.79 -29.32 -11.90
CA THR A 154 8.63 -29.54 -12.80
C THR A 154 9.03 -29.38 -14.29
N PRO A 155 8.18 -29.74 -15.27
CA PRO A 155 8.46 -29.69 -16.73
C PRO A 155 8.96 -28.35 -17.27
N LEU A 156 8.86 -27.29 -16.46
CA LEU A 156 9.39 -25.95 -16.69
C LEU A 156 10.89 -25.96 -17.07
N ARG A 157 11.67 -26.92 -16.56
CA ARG A 157 13.09 -27.07 -16.92
C ARG A 157 13.32 -27.20 -18.42
N PHE A 158 12.41 -27.87 -19.13
CA PHE A 158 12.53 -28.05 -20.58
C PHE A 158 12.21 -26.75 -21.34
N MET A 159 11.20 -26.00 -20.89
CA MET A 159 10.88 -24.67 -21.46
C MET A 159 11.96 -23.63 -21.16
N THR A 160 12.64 -23.69 -20.02
CA THR A 160 13.70 -22.72 -19.69
C THR A 160 15.01 -22.94 -20.45
N THR A 161 15.12 -23.98 -21.29
CA THR A 161 16.35 -24.27 -22.06
C THR A 161 16.57 -23.33 -23.24
N SER A 162 15.53 -22.67 -23.74
CA SER A 162 15.62 -21.68 -24.82
C SER A 162 15.36 -20.28 -24.29
N PHE A 163 15.93 -19.26 -24.94
CA PHE A 163 15.75 -17.86 -24.55
C PHE A 163 14.27 -17.43 -24.58
N SER A 164 13.52 -17.89 -25.58
CA SER A 164 12.09 -17.61 -25.72
C SER A 164 11.25 -18.29 -24.63
N GLY A 165 11.58 -19.54 -24.28
CA GLY A 165 10.86 -20.24 -23.23
C GLY A 165 11.17 -19.67 -21.83
N LEU A 166 12.42 -19.26 -21.57
CA LEU A 166 12.77 -18.53 -20.35
C LEU A 166 12.02 -17.19 -20.24
N ALA A 167 11.93 -16.43 -21.34
CA ALA A 167 11.18 -15.17 -21.38
C ALA A 167 9.68 -15.37 -21.14
N LEU A 168 9.08 -16.41 -21.72
CA LEU A 168 7.65 -16.70 -21.52
C LEU A 168 7.37 -17.09 -20.06
N VAL A 169 8.23 -17.91 -19.45
CA VAL A 169 8.11 -18.30 -18.04
C VAL A 169 8.25 -17.08 -17.13
N SER A 170 9.25 -16.22 -17.37
CA SER A 170 9.47 -15.05 -16.52
C SER A 170 8.33 -14.04 -16.60
N VAL A 171 7.82 -13.77 -17.81
CA VAL A 171 6.64 -12.90 -18.00
C VAL A 171 5.41 -13.52 -17.35
N GLY A 172 5.18 -14.83 -17.54
CA GLY A 172 4.06 -15.54 -16.90
C GLY A 172 4.11 -15.47 -15.38
N MET A 173 5.27 -15.73 -14.77
CA MET A 173 5.48 -15.61 -13.33
C MET A 173 5.29 -14.17 -12.84
N TYR A 174 5.81 -13.17 -13.56
CA TYR A 174 5.59 -11.77 -13.23
C TYR A 174 4.11 -11.39 -13.27
N CYS A 175 3.39 -11.76 -14.33
CA CYS A 175 1.96 -11.50 -14.48
C CYS A 175 1.14 -12.17 -13.37
N ALA A 176 1.42 -13.44 -13.07
CA ALA A 176 0.76 -14.16 -11.98
C ALA A 176 1.05 -13.53 -10.61
N GLY A 177 2.32 -13.21 -10.33
CA GLY A 177 2.73 -12.56 -9.08
C GLY A 177 2.09 -11.18 -8.91
N ARG A 178 2.06 -10.37 -9.98
CA ARG A 178 1.38 -9.07 -10.03
C ARG A 178 -0.11 -9.19 -9.73
N LEU A 179 -0.78 -10.17 -10.35
CA LEU A 179 -2.21 -10.41 -10.14
C LEU A 179 -2.49 -10.84 -8.70
N MET A 180 -1.73 -11.78 -8.16
CA MET A 180 -1.93 -12.30 -6.81
C MET A 180 -1.57 -11.27 -5.72
N SER A 181 -0.71 -10.31 -6.02
CA SER A 181 -0.34 -9.23 -5.09
C SER A 181 -1.29 -8.05 -5.12
N ASP A 182 -2.19 -7.96 -6.11
CA ASP A 182 -3.17 -6.88 -6.21
C ASP A 182 -4.10 -6.89 -4.99
N ILE A 183 -4.41 -5.69 -4.47
CA ILE A 183 -5.21 -5.56 -3.26
C ILE A 183 -6.65 -6.07 -3.45
N GLY A 184 -7.16 -6.11 -4.69
CA GLY A 184 -8.46 -6.68 -5.01
C GLY A 184 -8.47 -8.21 -5.13
N VAL A 185 -7.31 -8.87 -5.11
CA VAL A 185 -7.19 -10.34 -5.30
C VAL A 185 -6.62 -11.04 -4.07
N ARG A 186 -5.66 -10.41 -3.40
CA ARG A 186 -5.01 -10.97 -2.21
C ARG A 186 -6.03 -11.26 -1.10
N ARG A 187 -5.77 -12.29 -0.29
CA ARG A 187 -6.70 -12.77 0.75
C ARG A 187 -6.43 -12.22 2.15
N ASP A 188 -5.28 -11.62 2.34
CA ASP A 188 -4.80 -11.05 3.60
C ASP A 188 -5.09 -9.55 3.70
N VAL A 189 -6.22 -9.09 3.13
CA VAL A 189 -6.70 -7.72 3.26
C VAL A 189 -7.98 -7.67 4.09
N LEU A 190 -8.10 -6.61 4.87
CA LEU A 190 -9.28 -6.33 5.67
C LEU A 190 -9.83 -4.96 5.27
N LYS A 191 -11.15 -4.88 5.15
CA LYS A 191 -11.83 -3.60 5.03
C LYS A 191 -12.04 -3.02 6.42
N VAL A 192 -11.38 -1.91 6.71
CA VAL A 192 -11.32 -1.33 8.05
C VAL A 192 -11.94 0.07 8.03
N PRO A 193 -12.97 0.37 8.84
CA PRO A 193 -13.48 1.72 8.99
C PRO A 193 -12.42 2.63 9.64
N VAL A 194 -12.39 3.89 9.24
CA VAL A 194 -11.29 4.82 9.58
C VAL A 194 -11.19 5.12 11.07
N GLU A 195 -12.32 5.08 11.76
CA GLU A 195 -12.40 5.29 13.20
C GLU A 195 -11.71 4.16 13.95
N ARG A 196 -11.81 2.91 13.47
CA ARG A 196 -11.12 1.76 14.09
C ARG A 196 -9.62 1.78 13.84
N LEU A 197 -9.20 2.34 12.70
CA LEU A 197 -7.78 2.48 12.37
C LEU A 197 -7.06 3.38 13.38
N ILE A 198 -7.69 4.46 13.82
CA ILE A 198 -7.11 5.42 14.77
C ILE A 198 -7.40 5.04 16.23
N ALA A 199 -8.55 4.43 16.52
CA ALA A 199 -8.91 4.00 17.87
C ALA A 199 -7.99 2.91 18.46
N THR A 200 -7.11 2.32 17.64
CA THR A 200 -6.16 1.29 18.07
C THR A 200 -4.72 1.78 18.02
N PRO A 201 -4.28 2.69 18.91
CA PRO A 201 -2.86 2.93 19.10
C PRO A 201 -2.28 1.72 19.88
N GLY A 202 -1.90 0.66 19.16
CA GLY A 202 -1.02 -0.39 19.67
C GLY A 202 -1.64 -1.72 20.14
N GLN A 203 -2.62 -2.29 19.43
CA GLN A 203 -3.07 -3.66 19.72
C GLN A 203 -3.24 -4.49 18.45
N ASP A 204 -2.48 -5.58 18.37
CA ASP A 204 -2.59 -6.63 17.37
C ASP A 204 -4.03 -7.15 17.30
N ILE A 205 -4.64 -7.07 16.12
CA ILE A 205 -5.96 -7.62 15.88
C ILE A 205 -5.80 -9.14 15.74
N SER A 206 -5.96 -9.87 16.84
CA SER A 206 -6.28 -11.29 16.81
C SER A 206 -7.76 -11.48 16.45
N PRO A 207 -8.10 -12.29 15.43
CA PRO A 207 -9.48 -12.72 15.24
C PRO A 207 -9.84 -13.70 16.35
N GLY A 208 -10.86 -13.35 17.13
CA GLY A 208 -11.44 -14.23 18.14
C GLY A 208 -11.94 -15.52 17.50
N LEU A 209 -11.44 -16.64 18.00
CA LEU A 209 -12.00 -17.96 17.78
C LEU A 209 -13.01 -18.21 18.90
N ASP A 210 -14.28 -18.07 18.55
CA ASP A 210 -15.38 -18.66 19.28
C ASP A 210 -15.41 -20.15 18.95
N ILE A 211 -15.11 -21.01 19.92
CA ILE A 211 -15.50 -22.43 19.87
C ILE A 211 -16.12 -22.78 21.23
N SER A 212 -17.43 -22.88 21.19
CA SER A 212 -18.25 -23.71 22.06
C SER A 212 -17.72 -25.15 22.08
N GLU A 213 -17.43 -25.69 23.27
CA GLU A 213 -17.59 -27.11 23.49
C GLU A 213 -18.03 -27.40 24.93
N ARG A 214 -18.93 -28.38 25.02
CA ARG A 214 -19.83 -28.69 26.12
C ARG A 214 -19.44 -30.06 26.67
N THR A 215 -19.28 -30.11 28.00
CA THR A 215 -19.58 -31.24 28.92
C THR A 215 -18.78 -32.55 28.82
N THR A 216 -18.12 -32.92 29.92
CA THR A 216 -18.19 -34.26 30.56
C THR A 216 -17.62 -34.15 31.99
N GLU A 217 -18.47 -34.13 33.02
CA GLU A 217 -18.72 -35.26 33.94
C GLU A 217 -17.44 -35.91 34.51
N MET A 218 -17.17 -35.69 35.80
CA MET A 218 -16.63 -36.73 36.69
C MET A 218 -17.23 -36.56 38.09
N ALA A 219 -18.01 -37.56 38.49
CA ALA A 219 -18.43 -37.80 39.85
C ALA A 219 -17.50 -38.86 40.49
N LYS A 220 -17.04 -38.55 41.71
CA LYS A 220 -16.88 -39.42 42.90
C LYS A 220 -15.76 -40.50 42.98
N GLU A 221 -15.45 -40.80 44.26
CA GLU A 221 -14.50 -41.74 44.92
C GLU A 221 -13.08 -41.17 45.11
N ASP A 222 -12.53 -41.02 46.32
CA ASP A 222 -12.86 -41.46 47.70
C ASP A 222 -12.51 -40.37 48.73
#